data_AF-A0A2V6LDB9-F1
#
_entry.id   AF-A0A2V6LDB9-F1
#
_cell.length_a   1.000
_cell.length_b   1.000
_cell.length_c   1.000
_cell.angle_alpha   90.00
_cell.angle_beta   90.00
_cell.angle_gamma   90.00
#
_symmetry.space_group_name_H-M   'P 1'
#
loop_
_entity.id
_entity.type
_entity.pdbx_description
1 polymer ?
#
loop_
_entity_poly.entity_id
_entity_poly.type
_entity_poly.pdbx_seq_one_letter_code
_entity_poly.pdbx_strand_id
1 'polypeptide(L)'
;MNPLPNEWAIKHRADSCAVTQRPFVPGEYFYTLLYHGADGYRREDLSKEAWQTRNENIRPFSFWKSRYEPFPPKPAEPVPKENAEQLFRRLMASQSPPANACYVLAAMLERKRVLKQVKTESRPDGTRVLIYEQSSTGDAFIVPDPQLRLDELENVQNEVAELLRGAAQNG
;
A
#
# COMPACT_ATOMS: atom_id res chain seq x y z
N MET A 1 -4.89 23.83 -8.14
CA MET A 1 -4.33 23.19 -9.35
C MET A 1 -4.89 21.78 -9.43
N ASN A 2 -5.70 21.49 -10.44
CA ASN A 2 -6.03 20.09 -10.77
C ASN A 2 -4.75 19.46 -11.35
N PRO A 3 -4.29 18.31 -10.85
CA PRO A 3 -3.17 17.63 -11.49
C PRO A 3 -3.59 17.22 -12.90
N LEU A 4 -2.75 17.54 -13.88
CA LEU A 4 -2.91 17.08 -15.27
C LEU A 4 -3.05 15.55 -15.27
N PRO A 5 -3.91 14.96 -16.13
CA PRO A 5 -3.98 13.52 -16.30
C PRO A 5 -2.59 13.03 -16.70
N ASN A 6 -2.01 12.17 -15.87
CA ASN A 6 -0.73 11.55 -16.18
C ASN A 6 -0.97 10.70 -17.44
N GLU A 7 -0.41 11.06 -18.59
CA GLU A 7 -0.55 10.32 -19.86
C GLU A 7 -0.19 8.82 -19.73
N TRP A 8 0.49 8.47 -18.63
CA TRP A 8 0.98 7.15 -18.26
C TRP A 8 0.09 6.38 -17.27
N ALA A 9 -0.98 6.98 -16.74
CA ALA A 9 -1.87 6.34 -15.75
C ALA A 9 -2.84 5.35 -16.43
N ILE A 10 -2.33 4.18 -16.82
CA ILE A 10 -3.17 3.09 -17.29
C ILE A 10 -3.95 2.52 -16.09
N LYS A 11 -5.29 2.50 -16.18
CA LYS A 11 -6.18 1.94 -15.15
C LYS A 11 -5.78 0.50 -14.78
N HIS A 12 -6.01 0.13 -13.53
CA HIS A 12 -5.87 -1.26 -13.07
C HIS A 12 -6.71 -2.23 -13.91
N ARG A 13 -6.29 -3.50 -13.95
CA ARG A 13 -7.05 -4.60 -14.58
C ARG A 13 -8.47 -4.63 -14.03
N ALA A 14 -9.46 -4.71 -14.92
CA ALA A 14 -10.87 -4.84 -14.55
C ALA A 14 -11.19 -6.25 -14.04
N ASP A 15 -12.20 -6.35 -13.18
CA ASP A 15 -12.71 -7.62 -12.66
C ASP A 15 -13.83 -8.21 -13.53
N SER A 16 -14.20 -7.53 -14.61
CA SER A 16 -15.27 -7.95 -15.53
C SER A 16 -14.94 -7.59 -16.97
N CYS A 17 -15.50 -8.34 -17.90
CA CYS A 17 -15.36 -8.08 -19.32
C CYS A 17 -16.04 -6.76 -19.72
N ALA A 18 -15.33 -5.92 -20.48
CA ALA A 18 -15.84 -4.64 -20.96
C ALA A 18 -17.05 -4.75 -21.92
N VAL A 19 -17.22 -5.91 -22.59
CA VAL A 19 -18.31 -6.14 -23.55
C VAL A 19 -19.46 -6.91 -22.92
N THR A 20 -19.19 -8.12 -22.40
CA THR A 20 -20.26 -8.98 -21.87
C THR A 20 -20.67 -8.60 -20.45
N GLN A 21 -19.90 -7.73 -19.77
CA GLN A 21 -20.08 -7.36 -18.36
C GLN A 21 -19.99 -8.55 -17.37
N ARG A 22 -19.64 -9.75 -17.87
CA ARG A 22 -19.45 -10.93 -17.02
C ARG A 22 -18.19 -10.74 -16.15
N PRO A 23 -18.26 -10.98 -14.83
CA PRO A 23 -17.08 -11.04 -13.98
C PRO A 23 -16.09 -12.11 -14.46
N PHE A 24 -14.80 -11.82 -14.34
CA PHE A 24 -13.77 -12.82 -14.59
C PHE A 24 -13.69 -13.82 -13.42
N VAL A 25 -13.43 -15.08 -13.77
CA VAL A 25 -13.26 -16.21 -12.86
C VAL A 25 -11.78 -16.37 -12.58
N PRO A 26 -11.36 -16.56 -11.31
CA PRO A 26 -9.97 -16.83 -10.97
C PRO A 26 -9.38 -17.96 -11.83
N GLY A 27 -8.19 -17.73 -12.36
CA GLY A 27 -7.50 -18.66 -13.27
C GLY A 27 -7.95 -18.60 -14.73
N GLU A 28 -9.01 -17.87 -15.09
CA GLU A 28 -9.44 -17.78 -16.49
C GLU A 28 -8.53 -16.90 -17.34
N TYR A 29 -8.44 -17.19 -18.64
CA TYR A 29 -7.70 -16.33 -19.57
C TYR A 29 -8.60 -15.22 -20.12
N PHE A 30 -8.07 -14.00 -20.13
CA PHE A 30 -8.69 -12.81 -20.72
C PHE A 30 -7.67 -12.06 -21.59
N TYR A 31 -8.15 -11.09 -22.36
CA TYR A 31 -7.34 -10.28 -23.25
C TYR A 31 -7.41 -8.81 -22.84
N THR A 32 -6.26 -8.17 -22.66
CA THR A 32 -6.18 -6.73 -22.44
C THR A 32 -5.88 -6.02 -23.75
N LEU A 33 -6.62 -4.95 -24.03
CA LEU A 33 -6.45 -4.08 -25.17
C LEU A 33 -6.16 -2.67 -24.69
N LEU A 34 -5.16 -2.03 -25.29
CA LEU A 34 -4.88 -0.61 -25.11
C LEU A 34 -5.22 0.14 -26.39
N TYR A 35 -6.04 1.16 -26.26
CA TYR A 35 -6.37 2.10 -27.34
C TYR A 35 -5.72 3.45 -27.02
N HIS A 36 -5.14 4.09 -28.02
CA HIS A 36 -4.60 5.44 -27.90
C HIS A 36 -5.65 6.45 -28.41
N GLY A 37 -6.03 7.42 -27.59
CA GLY A 37 -7.00 8.46 -27.93
C GLY A 37 -6.53 9.85 -27.52
N ALA A 38 -7.40 10.85 -27.69
CA ALA A 38 -7.09 12.26 -27.40
C ALA A 38 -6.71 12.50 -25.92
N ASP A 39 -7.27 11.71 -25.00
CA ASP A 39 -7.05 11.82 -23.56
C ASP A 39 -6.03 10.78 -23.03
N GLY A 40 -5.19 10.21 -23.91
CA GLY A 40 -4.17 9.22 -23.56
C GLY A 40 -4.60 7.77 -23.79
N TYR A 41 -4.05 6.84 -23.00
CA TYR A 41 -4.30 5.41 -23.16
C TYR A 41 -5.57 4.94 -22.43
N ARG A 42 -6.45 4.27 -23.19
CA ARG A 42 -7.66 3.62 -22.69
C ARG A 42 -7.49 2.10 -22.69
N ARG A 43 -7.64 1.49 -21.52
CA ARG A 43 -7.60 0.03 -21.33
C ARG A 43 -9.00 -0.59 -21.43
N GLU A 44 -9.10 -1.72 -22.11
CA GLU A 44 -10.24 -2.64 -22.05
C GLU A 44 -9.76 -4.06 -21.73
N ASP A 45 -10.53 -4.79 -20.94
CA ASP A 45 -10.29 -6.21 -20.66
C ASP A 45 -11.47 -7.04 -21.18
N LEU A 46 -11.18 -8.02 -22.04
CA LEU A 46 -12.18 -8.84 -22.74
C LEU A 46 -12.08 -10.30 -22.34
N SER A 47 -13.24 -10.95 -22.16
CA SER A 47 -13.30 -12.41 -22.08
C SER A 47 -12.84 -13.03 -23.40
N LYS A 48 -12.49 -14.33 -23.38
CA LYS A 48 -12.14 -15.06 -24.60
C LYS A 48 -13.22 -14.97 -25.67
N GLU A 49 -14.49 -15.05 -25.28
CA GLU A 49 -15.65 -14.91 -26.16
C GLU A 49 -15.69 -13.52 -26.81
N ALA A 50 -15.66 -12.46 -25.99
CA ALA A 50 -15.68 -11.08 -26.49
C ALA A 50 -14.48 -10.75 -27.39
N TRP A 51 -13.32 -11.36 -27.10
CA TRP A 51 -12.13 -11.24 -27.94
C TRP A 51 -12.32 -11.85 -29.34
N GLN A 52 -13.00 -13.00 -29.42
CA GLN A 52 -13.25 -13.72 -30.68
C GLN A 52 -14.31 -13.04 -31.55
N THR A 53 -15.27 -12.36 -30.94
CA THR A 53 -16.36 -11.67 -31.65
C THR A 53 -16.12 -10.18 -31.82
N ARG A 54 -14.90 -9.69 -31.55
CA ARG A 54 -14.62 -8.24 -31.60
C ARG A 54 -14.63 -7.71 -33.03
N ASN A 55 -14.92 -6.42 -33.16
CA ASN A 55 -14.75 -5.72 -34.42
C ASN A 55 -13.25 -5.44 -34.67
N GLU A 56 -12.63 -6.22 -35.56
CA GLU A 56 -11.20 -6.11 -35.88
C GLU A 56 -10.83 -4.80 -36.64
N ASN A 57 -11.82 -4.09 -37.18
CA ASN A 57 -11.59 -2.79 -37.81
C ASN A 57 -11.11 -1.73 -36.82
N ILE A 58 -11.42 -1.90 -35.52
CA ILE A 58 -10.93 -1.03 -34.46
C ILE A 58 -9.66 -1.67 -33.86
N ARG A 59 -8.51 -1.33 -34.45
CA ARG A 59 -7.22 -1.88 -34.00
C ARG A 59 -6.75 -1.22 -32.70
N PRO A 60 -6.48 -2.00 -31.65
CA PRO A 60 -5.81 -1.46 -30.46
C PRO A 60 -4.37 -1.09 -30.80
N PHE A 61 -3.82 -0.15 -30.05
CA PHE A 61 -2.40 0.19 -30.06
C PHE A 61 -1.54 -1.02 -29.64
N SER A 62 -2.00 -1.78 -28.64
CA SER A 62 -1.38 -3.03 -28.21
C SER A 62 -2.40 -3.96 -27.55
N PHE A 63 -2.14 -5.26 -27.57
CA PHE A 63 -2.95 -6.25 -26.87
C PHE A 63 -2.12 -7.45 -26.40
N TRP A 64 -2.55 -8.08 -25.32
CA TRP A 64 -1.92 -9.31 -24.81
C TRP A 64 -2.94 -10.19 -24.07
N LYS A 65 -2.58 -11.45 -23.88
CA LYS A 65 -3.37 -12.45 -23.14
C LYS A 65 -2.82 -12.60 -21.73
N SER A 66 -3.68 -12.61 -20.73
CA SER A 66 -3.31 -12.75 -19.32
C SER A 66 -4.23 -13.73 -18.60
N ARG A 67 -3.77 -14.26 -17.47
CA ARG A 67 -4.59 -15.05 -16.55
C ARG A 67 -5.17 -14.12 -15.47
N TYR A 68 -6.47 -14.21 -15.23
CA TYR A 68 -7.13 -13.43 -14.20
C TYR A 68 -6.82 -14.05 -12.83
N GLU A 69 -6.34 -13.21 -11.92
CA GLU A 69 -6.11 -13.55 -10.52
C GLU A 69 -6.71 -12.42 -9.72
N PRO A 70 -7.78 -12.61 -8.94
CA PRO A 70 -8.37 -11.50 -8.19
C PRO A 70 -7.29 -10.80 -7.37
N PHE A 71 -7.38 -9.47 -7.25
CA PHE A 71 -6.47 -8.78 -6.35
C PHE A 71 -6.60 -9.44 -4.97
N PRO A 72 -5.47 -9.72 -4.28
CA PRO A 72 -5.56 -10.16 -2.90
C PRO A 72 -6.42 -9.12 -2.18
N PRO A 73 -7.37 -9.55 -1.31
CA PRO A 73 -8.17 -8.60 -0.57
C PRO A 73 -7.20 -7.60 0.04
N LYS A 74 -7.48 -6.30 -0.13
CA LYS A 74 -6.71 -5.26 0.56
C LYS A 74 -6.60 -5.76 1.99
N PRO A 75 -5.37 -5.95 2.52
CA PRO A 75 -5.22 -6.33 3.92
C PRO A 75 -6.14 -5.40 4.69
N ALA A 76 -7.03 -5.96 5.51
CA ALA A 76 -7.88 -5.15 6.35
C ALA A 76 -6.93 -4.13 6.98
N GLU A 77 -7.15 -2.82 6.73
CA GLU A 77 -6.43 -1.82 7.52
C GLU A 77 -6.72 -2.23 8.95
N PRO A 78 -5.72 -2.62 9.75
CA PRO A 78 -6.00 -3.04 11.11
C PRO A 78 -6.70 -1.87 11.79
N VAL A 79 -8.01 -2.02 12.03
CA VAL A 79 -8.78 -1.02 12.75
C VAL A 79 -8.26 -1.06 14.19
N PRO A 80 -8.03 0.10 14.80
CA PRO A 80 -7.65 0.17 16.20
C PRO A 80 -8.76 -0.41 17.10
N LYS A 81 -8.38 -1.30 18.03
CA LYS A 81 -8.83 -1.19 19.43
C LYS A 81 -7.63 -1.05 20.38
N GLU A 82 -6.70 -0.24 19.90
CA GLU A 82 -5.91 0.79 20.58
C GLU A 82 -5.48 1.68 19.40
N ASN A 83 -5.65 3.02 19.46
CA ASN A 83 -5.19 3.87 18.34
C ASN A 83 -3.71 3.54 18.09
N ALA A 84 -3.27 3.33 16.84
CA ALA A 84 -1.87 3.02 16.56
C ALA A 84 -0.91 4.05 17.21
N GLU A 85 -1.37 5.29 17.36
CA GLU A 85 -0.69 6.33 18.14
C GLU A 85 -0.63 6.03 19.64
N GLN A 86 -1.70 5.53 20.26
CA GLN A 86 -1.71 5.12 21.66
C GLN A 86 -0.75 3.94 21.92
N LEU A 87 -0.77 2.92 21.05
CA LEU A 87 0.19 1.82 21.11
C LEU A 87 1.63 2.34 20.98
N PHE A 88 1.88 3.20 19.98
CA PHE A 88 3.18 3.82 19.78
C PHE A 88 3.65 4.59 21.02
N ARG A 89 2.80 5.46 21.58
CA ARG A 89 3.11 6.22 22.80
C ARG A 89 3.42 5.30 23.98
N ARG A 90 2.67 4.20 24.14
CA ARG A 90 2.90 3.21 25.20
C ARG A 90 4.23 2.48 25.03
N LEU A 91 4.55 2.02 23.82
CA LEU A 91 5.82 1.34 23.54
C LEU A 91 7.00 2.28 23.75
N MET A 92 6.91 3.53 23.28
CA MET A 92 7.93 4.56 23.49
C MET A 92 8.14 4.90 24.97
N ALA A 93 7.12 4.76 25.82
CA ALA A 93 7.20 4.99 27.26
C ALA A 93 7.70 3.77 28.07
N SER A 94 7.89 2.61 27.43
CA SER A 94 8.36 1.40 28.11
C SER A 94 9.87 1.47 28.45
N GLN A 95 10.31 0.70 29.44
CA GLN A 95 11.73 0.68 29.86
C GLN A 95 12.68 0.16 28.76
N SER A 96 12.18 -0.68 27.85
CA SER A 96 12.94 -1.20 26.71
C SER A 96 12.04 -1.24 25.48
N PRO A 97 11.89 -0.10 24.78
CA PRO A 97 11.02 -0.02 23.60
C PRO A 97 11.52 -0.94 22.50
N PRO A 98 10.66 -1.80 21.91
CA PRO A 98 11.04 -2.63 20.77
C PRO A 98 11.31 -1.73 19.54
N ALA A 99 12.59 -1.52 19.22
CA ALA A 99 13.02 -0.55 18.22
C ALA A 99 12.36 -0.76 16.85
N ASN A 100 12.25 -2.01 16.39
CA ASN A 100 11.65 -2.37 15.12
C ASN A 100 10.16 -2.02 15.06
N ALA A 101 9.41 -2.36 16.11
CA ALA A 101 7.99 -2.06 16.19
C ALA A 101 7.74 -0.54 16.29
N CYS A 102 8.52 0.17 17.12
CA CYS A 102 8.44 1.63 17.21
C CYS A 102 8.74 2.32 15.86
N TYR A 103 9.76 1.83 15.14
CA TYR A 103 10.13 2.33 13.82
C TYR A 103 9.00 2.15 12.80
N VAL A 104 8.44 0.95 12.71
CA VAL A 104 7.35 0.66 11.75
C VAL A 104 6.08 1.42 12.11
N LEU A 105 5.72 1.50 13.39
CA LEU A 105 4.57 2.29 13.83
C LEU A 105 4.75 3.78 13.51
N ALA A 106 5.95 4.34 13.70
CA ALA A 106 6.23 5.72 13.33
C ALA A 106 6.06 5.96 11.81
N ALA A 107 6.61 5.07 10.97
CA ALA A 107 6.45 5.14 9.51
C ALA A 107 4.99 4.99 9.06
N MET A 108 4.22 4.11 9.71
CA MET A 108 2.78 3.95 9.48
C MET A 108 2.01 5.23 9.82
N LEU A 109 2.31 5.83 10.97
CA LEU A 109 1.68 7.08 11.44
C LEU A 109 2.06 8.28 10.56
N GLU A 110 3.29 8.31 10.05
CA GLU A 110 3.77 9.29 9.08
C GLU A 110 2.98 9.23 7.77
N ARG A 111 2.78 8.03 7.21
CA ARG A 111 1.95 7.84 6.00
C ARG A 111 0.50 8.28 6.22
N LYS A 112 -0.01 8.14 7.44
CA LYS A 112 -1.33 8.64 7.86
C LYS A 112 -1.36 10.13 8.22
N ARG A 113 -0.24 10.84 8.11
CA ARG A 113 -0.05 12.27 8.47
C ARG A 113 -0.27 12.60 9.96
N VAL A 114 -0.24 11.59 10.83
CA VAL A 114 -0.36 11.77 12.29
C VAL A 114 0.97 12.25 12.88
N LEU A 115 2.07 11.67 12.41
CA LEU A 115 3.43 12.12 12.71
C LEU A 115 4.03 12.78 11.46
N LYS A 116 4.98 13.68 11.69
CA LYS A 116 5.82 14.28 10.65
C LYS A 116 7.28 14.06 11.02
N GLN A 117 8.04 13.41 10.16
CA GLN A 117 9.49 13.34 10.37
C GLN A 117 10.09 14.74 10.15
N VAL A 118 10.71 15.29 11.19
CA VAL A 118 11.32 16.62 11.13
C VAL A 118 12.84 16.55 10.94
N LYS A 119 13.48 15.49 11.44
CA LYS A 119 14.93 15.34 11.34
C LYS A 119 15.38 13.88 11.37
N THR A 120 16.60 13.67 10.91
CA THR A 120 17.39 12.46 11.11
C THR A 120 18.68 12.88 11.80
N GLU A 121 19.10 12.15 12.83
CA GLU A 121 20.34 12.41 13.56
C GLU A 121 21.13 11.12 13.80
N SER A 122 22.44 11.26 13.97
CA SER A 122 23.31 10.17 14.43
C SER A 122 23.76 10.45 15.85
N ARG A 123 23.58 9.47 16.73
CA ARG A 123 24.10 9.54 18.10
C ARG A 123 25.62 9.31 18.13
N PRO A 124 26.32 9.73 19.20
CA PRO A 124 27.75 9.50 19.36
C PRO A 124 28.15 8.01 19.33
N ASP A 125 27.23 7.11 19.66
CA ASP A 125 27.41 5.64 19.60
C ASP A 125 27.24 5.06 18.18
N GLY A 126 27.01 5.91 17.17
CA GLY A 126 26.79 5.51 15.78
C GLY A 126 25.33 5.13 15.45
N THR A 127 24.43 5.11 16.44
CA THR A 127 23.02 4.79 16.22
C THR A 127 22.31 5.94 15.50
N ARG A 128 21.65 5.62 14.39
CA ARG A 128 20.79 6.59 13.69
C ARG A 128 19.42 6.68 14.39
N VAL A 129 18.89 7.88 14.51
CA VAL A 129 17.56 8.15 15.07
C VAL A 129 16.76 9.08 14.17
N LEU A 130 15.45 8.88 14.17
CA LEU A 130 14.47 9.73 13.50
C LEU A 130 13.75 10.58 14.53
N ILE A 131 13.63 11.88 14.27
CA ILE A 131 12.88 12.81 15.12
C ILE A 131 11.55 13.07 14.44
N TYR A 132 10.47 12.71 15.12
CA TYR A 132 9.09 12.91 14.69
C TYR A 132 8.40 13.95 15.55
N GLU A 133 7.57 14.77 14.94
CA GLU A 133 6.64 15.68 15.61
C GLU A 133 5.20 15.20 15.37
N GLN A 134 4.36 15.22 16.40
CA GLN A 134 2.94 14.91 16.28
C GLN A 134 2.19 16.12 15.74
N SER A 135 1.50 15.94 14.62
CA SER A 135 0.96 17.04 13.79
C SER A 135 -0.07 17.94 14.48
N SER A 136 -0.75 17.45 15.52
CA SER A 136 -1.82 18.16 16.25
C SER A 136 -1.40 18.72 17.61
N THR A 137 -0.47 18.07 18.32
CA THR A 137 -0.03 18.43 19.68
C THR A 137 1.35 19.06 19.71
N GLY A 138 2.18 18.82 18.69
CA GLY A 138 3.59 19.22 18.68
C GLY A 138 4.50 18.33 19.52
N ASP A 139 4.02 17.20 20.02
CA ASP A 139 4.85 16.26 20.80
C ASP A 139 6.01 15.72 19.94
N ALA A 140 7.21 15.71 20.50
CA ALA A 140 8.38 15.17 19.83
C ALA A 140 8.70 13.74 20.29
N PHE A 141 9.01 12.86 19.33
CA PHE A 141 9.43 11.48 19.57
C PHE A 141 10.78 11.22 18.89
N ILE A 142 11.71 10.59 19.61
CA ILE A 142 13.00 10.16 19.09
C ILE A 142 12.96 8.64 18.90
N VAL A 143 12.83 8.20 17.66
CA VAL A 143 12.67 6.78 17.31
C VAL A 143 14.00 6.24 16.78
N PRO A 144 14.57 5.17 17.34
CA PRO A 144 15.74 4.52 16.75
C PRO A 144 15.47 4.05 15.32
N ASP A 145 16.43 4.23 14.43
CA ASP A 145 16.41 3.67 13.08
C ASP A 145 17.26 2.38 13.10
N PRO A 146 16.63 1.20 13.20
CA PRO A 146 17.35 -0.08 13.24
C PRO A 146 17.96 -0.45 11.88
N GLN A 147 17.76 0.37 10.83
CA GLN A 147 18.26 0.10 9.48
C GLN A 147 17.80 -1.27 8.94
N LEU A 148 16.49 -1.52 9.06
CA LEU A 148 15.88 -2.79 8.68
C LEU A 148 16.33 -3.23 7.29
N ARG A 149 16.80 -4.47 7.22
CA ARG A 149 17.15 -5.13 5.96
C ARG A 149 15.92 -5.78 5.35
N LEU A 150 15.94 -5.98 4.03
CA LEU A 150 14.80 -6.56 3.30
C LEU A 150 14.43 -7.97 3.78
N ASP A 151 15.41 -8.75 4.24
CA ASP A 151 15.24 -10.09 4.80
C ASP A 151 14.59 -10.10 6.19
N GLU A 152 14.53 -8.96 6.88
CA GLU A 152 13.89 -8.81 8.18
C GLU A 152 12.42 -8.36 8.09
N LEU A 153 11.98 -7.97 6.88
CA LEU A 153 10.70 -7.30 6.67
C LEU A 153 9.50 -8.17 7.05
N GLU A 154 9.52 -9.46 6.70
CA GLU A 154 8.42 -10.39 7.02
C GLU A 154 8.30 -10.62 8.52
N ASN A 155 9.43 -10.77 9.22
CA ASN A 155 9.47 -10.95 10.67
C ASN A 155 8.94 -9.73 11.41
N VAL A 156 9.39 -8.53 11.01
CA VAL A 156 8.96 -7.27 11.61
C VAL A 156 7.48 -7.00 11.33
N GLN A 157 6.98 -7.31 10.13
CA GLN A 157 5.55 -7.21 9.83
C GLN A 157 4.71 -8.12 10.73
N ASN A 158 5.15 -9.36 10.95
CA ASN A 158 4.49 -10.29 11.85
C ASN A 158 4.50 -9.82 13.30
N GLU A 159 5.65 -9.33 13.80
CA GLU A 159 5.79 -8.78 15.14
C GLU A 159 4.82 -7.60 15.38
N VAL A 160 4.80 -6.63 14.46
CA VAL A 160 3.92 -5.47 14.54
C VAL A 160 2.45 -5.89 14.45
N ALA A 161 2.12 -6.85 13.58
CA ALA A 161 0.76 -7.37 13.47
C ALA A 161 0.29 -8.07 14.76
N GLU A 162 1.17 -8.84 15.43
CA GLU A 162 0.87 -9.46 16.73
C GLU A 162 0.68 -8.40 17.82
N LEU A 163 1.55 -7.39 17.90
CA LEU A 163 1.41 -6.30 18.86
C LEU A 163 0.09 -5.53 18.68
N LEU A 164 -0.29 -5.27 17.42
CA LEU A 164 -1.58 -4.65 17.09
C LEU A 164 -2.77 -5.55 17.46
N ARG A 165 -2.67 -6.87 17.24
CA ARG A 165 -3.70 -7.85 17.64
C ARG A 165 -3.85 -7.95 19.16
N GLY A 166 -2.74 -7.97 19.90
CA GLY A 166 -2.73 -8.06 21.36
C GLY A 166 -3.23 -6.78 22.04
N ALA A 167 -2.95 -5.61 21.46
CA ALA A 167 -3.50 -4.35 21.92
C ALA A 167 -5.04 -4.31 21.79
N ALA A 168 -5.59 -4.88 20.71
CA ALA A 168 -7.03 -4.92 20.46
C ALA A 168 -7.82 -5.89 21.37
N GLN A 169 -7.15 -6.80 22.09
CA GLN A 169 -7.77 -7.79 22.98
C GLN A 169 -7.78 -7.38 24.46
N ASN A 170 -6.95 -6.40 24.84
CA ASN A 170 -6.74 -5.97 26.24
C ASN A 170 -7.39 -4.62 26.58
N GLY A 171 -8.33 -4.14 25.76
CA GLY A 171 -9.12 -2.91 25.98
C GLY A 171 -10.60 -3.14 25.79
#